data_AF-A0A134B2T8-F1
#
_entry.id   AF-A0A134B2T8-F1
#
_cell.length_a   1.000
_cell.length_b   1.000
_cell.length_c   1.000
_cell.angle_alpha   90.00
_cell.angle_beta   90.00
_cell.angle_gamma   90.00
#
_symmetry.space_group_name_H-M   'P 1'
#
loop_
_entity.id
_entity.type
_entity.pdbx_description
1 polymer ?
#
loop_
_entity_poly.entity_id
_entity_poly.type
_entity_poly.pdbx_seq_one_letter_code
_entity_poly.pdbx_strand_id
1 'polypeptide(L)'
;MVEPHYKKIKPRIIVEELLEDQATQGLSSSLVDYKVWCFNGKPYIVLLCYDRKKKENGHSSVTVDLYTKDTWQHRRDLLTDKSAKYKDIPRPKCLEKMLDIAKDLSDGFPQVRVDFYIINNKPYFGELTFTSAAASHYYFTEEAQREFAKAIDLTNVKLK
;
A
#
# COMPACT_ATOMS: atom_id res chain seq x y z
N MET A 1 21.53 -3.15 7.47
CA MET A 1 20.68 -2.16 6.79
C MET A 1 19.74 -2.93 5.90
N VAL A 2 18.43 -2.82 6.14
CA VAL A 2 17.40 -3.67 5.52
C VAL A 2 17.11 -3.26 4.07
N GLU A 3 17.37 -1.99 3.71
CA GLU A 3 17.14 -1.43 2.37
C GLU A 3 18.41 -0.73 1.82
N PRO A 4 19.40 -1.47 1.30
CA PRO A 4 20.71 -0.92 0.92
C PRO A 4 20.67 0.05 -0.27
N HIS A 5 19.61 0.00 -1.08
CA HIS A 5 19.45 0.83 -2.28
C HIS A 5 19.27 2.32 -1.95
N TYR A 6 18.78 2.67 -0.75
CA TYR A 6 18.71 4.08 -0.32
C TYR A 6 20.06 4.67 0.11
N LYS A 7 21.07 3.84 0.41
CA LYS A 7 22.35 4.30 1.00
C LYS A 7 23.10 5.33 0.16
N LYS A 8 22.95 5.28 -1.16
CA LYS A 8 23.65 6.18 -2.11
C LYS A 8 22.84 7.43 -2.45
N ILE A 9 21.59 7.54 -2.00
CA ILE A 9 20.75 8.70 -2.26
C ILE A 9 21.23 9.87 -1.39
N LYS A 10 21.54 11.01 -2.02
CA LYS A 10 21.91 12.22 -1.30
C LYS A 10 20.70 12.74 -0.51
N PRO A 11 20.80 12.97 0.81
CA PRO A 11 19.69 13.50 1.60
C PRO A 11 19.17 14.83 1.06
N ARG A 12 17.84 15.00 1.02
CA ARG A 12 17.11 16.20 0.60
C ARG A 12 15.94 16.44 1.55
N ILE A 13 15.42 17.67 1.56
CA ILE A 13 14.19 18.05 2.28
C ILE A 13 13.12 18.34 1.23
N ILE A 14 11.94 17.74 1.41
CA ILE A 14 10.73 18.02 0.65
C ILE A 14 9.71 18.57 1.65
N VAL A 15 8.95 19.58 1.25
CA VAL A 15 7.87 20.15 2.05
C VAL A 15 6.61 20.09 1.18
N GLU A 16 5.57 19.44 1.70
CA GLU A 16 4.28 19.27 1.04
C GLU A 16 3.14 19.77 1.93
N GLU A 17 1.97 19.99 1.32
CA GLU A 17 0.76 20.38 2.03
C GLU A 17 0.31 19.26 2.99
N LEU A 18 -0.09 19.64 4.20
CA LEU A 18 -0.69 18.69 5.14
C LEU A 18 -2.08 18.32 4.66
N LEU A 19 -2.26 17.05 4.29
CA LEU A 19 -3.57 16.53 3.93
C LEU A 19 -4.39 16.25 5.20
N GLU A 20 -5.62 16.77 5.23
CA GLU A 20 -6.59 16.50 6.27
C GLU A 20 -7.87 15.98 5.64
N ASP A 21 -8.38 14.87 6.15
CA ASP A 21 -9.64 14.32 5.69
C ASP A 21 -10.69 14.38 6.80
N GLN A 22 -11.53 15.41 6.70
CA GLN A 22 -12.68 15.57 7.58
C GLN A 22 -13.78 14.54 7.26
N ALA A 23 -13.80 13.96 6.05
CA ALA A 23 -14.84 13.02 5.62
C ALA A 23 -14.61 11.59 6.15
N THR A 24 -13.37 11.21 6.47
CA THR A 24 -13.06 9.91 7.12
C THR A 24 -13.22 9.95 8.64
N GLN A 25 -13.62 11.07 9.25
CA GLN A 25 -13.77 11.25 10.71
C GLN A 25 -14.72 10.26 11.42
N GLY A 26 -15.45 9.40 10.71
CA GLY A 26 -16.18 8.27 11.29
C GLY A 26 -15.64 6.88 10.91
N LEU A 27 -14.82 6.78 9.87
CA LEU A 27 -14.32 5.52 9.32
C LEU A 27 -12.98 5.12 9.95
N SER A 28 -12.08 6.08 10.14
CA SER A 28 -10.80 5.83 10.77
C SER A 28 -10.36 6.97 11.68
N SER A 29 -9.59 6.60 12.70
CA SER A 29 -8.90 7.54 13.60
C SER A 29 -7.64 8.17 12.98
N SER A 30 -7.29 7.82 11.74
CA SER A 30 -6.21 8.42 10.96
C SER A 30 -6.62 8.53 9.49
N LEU A 31 -5.84 9.23 8.67
CA LEU A 31 -5.93 9.05 7.22
C LEU A 31 -5.76 7.57 6.87
N VAL A 32 -6.55 7.12 5.89
CA VAL A 32 -6.44 5.78 5.32
C VAL A 32 -5.40 5.83 4.22
N ASP A 33 -4.34 5.03 4.34
CA ASP A 33 -3.43 4.80 3.24
C ASP A 33 -4.01 3.74 2.30
N TYR A 34 -4.08 4.04 1.02
CA TYR A 34 -4.45 3.11 -0.04
C TYR A 34 -3.19 2.71 -0.79
N LYS A 35 -2.70 1.50 -0.55
CA LYS A 35 -1.42 1.01 -1.08
C LYS A 35 -1.69 -0.02 -2.16
N VAL A 36 -1.53 0.37 -3.42
CA VAL A 36 -1.77 -0.49 -4.58
C VAL A 36 -0.52 -1.28 -4.88
N TRP A 37 -0.56 -2.59 -4.66
CA TRP A 37 0.51 -3.48 -5.08
C TRP A 37 0.39 -3.76 -6.58
N CYS A 38 1.44 -3.45 -7.32
CA CYS A 38 1.51 -3.62 -8.76
C CYS A 38 2.61 -4.61 -9.12
N PHE A 39 2.34 -5.46 -10.11
CA PHE A 39 3.29 -6.40 -10.69
C PHE A 39 3.34 -6.19 -12.20
N ASN A 40 4.54 -5.96 -12.73
CA ASN A 40 4.76 -5.71 -14.16
C ASN A 40 3.84 -4.61 -14.73
N GLY A 41 3.77 -3.47 -14.04
CA GLY A 41 2.88 -2.36 -14.43
C GLY A 41 1.39 -2.60 -14.24
N LYS A 42 0.97 -3.70 -13.60
CA LYS A 42 -0.44 -4.05 -13.42
C LYS A 42 -0.83 -3.97 -11.94
N PRO A 43 -1.78 -3.11 -11.56
CA PRO A 43 -2.40 -3.16 -10.25
C PRO A 43 -2.96 -4.56 -9.96
N TYR A 44 -2.71 -5.08 -8.77
CA TYR A 44 -3.10 -6.44 -8.39
C TYR A 44 -4.05 -6.45 -7.20
N ILE A 45 -3.66 -5.81 -6.10
CA ILE A 45 -4.41 -5.81 -4.85
C ILE A 45 -4.23 -4.50 -4.10
N VAL A 46 -5.21 -4.11 -3.29
CA VAL A 46 -5.18 -2.87 -2.52
C VAL A 46 -5.04 -3.19 -1.04
N LEU A 47 -3.92 -2.79 -0.45
CA LEU A 47 -3.67 -2.88 0.98
C LEU A 47 -4.07 -1.56 1.63
N LEU A 48 -4.90 -1.62 2.65
CA LEU A 48 -5.27 -0.46 3.44
C LEU A 48 -4.47 -0.44 4.74
N CYS A 49 -4.02 0.75 5.13
CA CYS A 49 -3.56 1.01 6.49
C CYS A 49 -4.42 2.09 7.10
N TYR A 50 -5.07 1.79 8.22
CA TYR A 50 -5.94 2.73 8.91
C TYR A 50 -5.86 2.54 10.43
N ASP A 51 -6.48 3.45 11.17
CA ASP A 51 -6.46 3.52 12.62
C ASP A 51 -5.03 3.55 13.19
N ARG A 52 -4.17 4.35 12.54
CA ARG A 52 -2.83 4.60 13.03
C ARG A 52 -2.90 5.36 14.33
N LYS A 53 -2.35 4.78 15.40
CA LYS A 53 -2.28 5.39 16.73
C LYS A 53 -0.88 5.29 17.27
N LYS A 54 -0.37 6.41 17.79
CA LYS A 54 0.84 6.43 18.60
C LYS A 54 0.44 6.18 20.05
N LYS A 55 1.01 5.14 20.66
CA LYS A 55 0.82 4.80 22.06
C LYS A 55 1.81 5.61 22.91
N GLU A 56 1.47 5.85 24.17
CA GLU A 56 2.29 6.60 25.12
C GLU A 56 3.67 5.98 25.32
N ASN A 57 3.77 4.65 25.23
CA ASN A 57 5.02 3.91 25.33
C ASN A 57 5.90 3.98 24.07
N GLY A 58 5.60 4.88 23.13
CA GLY A 58 6.36 5.08 21.89
C GLY A 58 6.06 4.09 20.77
N HIS A 59 5.31 3.02 21.03
CA HIS A 59 4.89 2.09 19.98
C HIS A 59 3.76 2.68 19.13
N SER A 60 3.69 2.30 17.85
CA SER A 60 2.55 2.60 16.99
C SER A 60 1.73 1.34 16.72
N SER A 61 0.40 1.47 16.66
CA SER A 61 -0.48 0.44 16.09
C SER A 61 -1.10 0.93 14.80
N VAL A 62 -1.39 0.00 13.90
CA VAL A 62 -2.09 0.22 12.63
C VAL A 62 -2.90 -1.03 12.31
N THR A 63 -4.09 -0.86 11.75
CA THR A 63 -4.85 -1.96 11.17
C THR A 63 -4.49 -2.07 9.69
N VAL A 64 -4.04 -3.25 9.28
CA VAL A 64 -3.76 -3.59 7.89
C VAL A 64 -4.90 -4.45 7.38
N ASP A 65 -5.59 -4.02 6.32
CA ASP A 65 -6.65 -4.78 5.65
C ASP A 65 -6.34 -4.90 4.16
N LEU A 66 -7.01 -5.80 3.46
CA LEU A 66 -6.69 -6.16 2.08
C LEU A 66 -7.96 -6.32 1.26
N TYR A 67 -8.00 -5.70 0.08
CA TYR A 67 -9.17 -5.69 -0.79
C TYR A 67 -8.77 -6.05 -2.23
N THR A 68 -9.62 -6.81 -2.90
CA THR A 68 -9.52 -7.02 -4.36
C THR A 68 -9.70 -5.67 -5.08
N LYS A 69 -8.89 -5.41 -6.10
CA LYS A 69 -8.98 -4.16 -6.85
C LYS A 69 -10.29 -4.03 -7.65
N ASP A 70 -10.84 -5.15 -8.14
CA ASP A 70 -11.97 -5.15 -9.09
C ASP A 70 -13.32 -5.13 -8.37
N THR A 71 -13.49 -6.01 -7.38
CA THR A 71 -14.77 -6.21 -6.68
C THR A 71 -14.83 -5.51 -5.33
N TRP A 72 -13.70 -4.99 -4.84
CA TRP A 72 -13.57 -4.42 -3.49
C TRP A 72 -14.03 -5.37 -2.38
N GLN A 73 -13.74 -6.66 -2.55
CA GLN A 73 -14.00 -7.69 -1.55
C GLN A 73 -12.76 -7.90 -0.68
N HIS A 74 -12.97 -8.18 0.60
CA HIS A 74 -11.88 -8.43 1.53
C HIS A 74 -11.10 -9.69 1.15
N ARG A 75 -9.77 -9.63 1.29
CA ARG A 75 -8.84 -10.76 1.21
C ARG A 75 -8.11 -10.97 2.54
N ARG A 76 -8.85 -10.92 3.65
CA ARG A 76 -8.32 -11.14 5.01
C ARG A 76 -7.82 -12.57 5.21
N ASP A 77 -8.19 -13.52 4.35
CA ASP A 77 -7.58 -14.85 4.24
C ASP A 77 -6.06 -14.77 4.05
N LEU A 78 -5.58 -13.78 3.29
CA LEU A 78 -4.16 -13.56 3.00
C LEU A 78 -3.39 -12.87 4.12
N LEU A 79 -4.06 -12.38 5.17
CA LEU A 79 -3.43 -11.66 6.29
C LEU A 79 -3.14 -12.58 7.48
N THR A 80 -2.05 -12.35 8.21
CA THR A 80 -1.70 -13.18 9.38
C THR A 80 -2.52 -12.85 10.62
N ASP A 81 -2.82 -11.57 10.87
CA ASP A 81 -3.58 -11.14 12.05
C ASP A 81 -5.09 -11.34 11.86
N LYS A 82 -5.61 -12.50 12.29
CA LYS A 82 -7.05 -12.79 12.24
C LYS A 82 -7.85 -12.11 13.37
N SER A 83 -7.18 -11.47 14.33
CA SER A 83 -7.79 -10.86 15.51
C SER A 83 -8.00 -9.35 15.39
N ALA A 84 -7.51 -8.75 14.30
CA ALA A 84 -7.65 -7.33 14.06
C ALA A 84 -9.13 -6.91 14.06
N LYS A 85 -9.38 -5.72 14.63
CA LYS A 85 -10.71 -5.08 14.60
C LYS A 85 -10.93 -4.47 13.22
N TYR A 86 -11.17 -5.33 12.25
CA TYR A 86 -11.40 -4.92 10.89
C TYR A 86 -12.66 -4.05 10.77
N LYS A 87 -12.63 -3.15 9.79
CA LYS A 87 -13.71 -2.25 9.45
C LYS A 87 -14.03 -2.43 7.97
N ASP A 88 -15.28 -2.22 7.61
CA ASP A 88 -15.71 -2.31 6.22
C ASP A 88 -15.55 -0.93 5.57
N ILE A 89 -14.33 -0.66 5.07
CA ILE A 89 -14.02 0.59 4.39
C ILE A 89 -14.70 0.56 3.01
N PRO A 90 -15.59 1.53 2.71
CA PRO A 90 -16.35 1.51 1.47
C PRO A 90 -15.43 1.66 0.26
N ARG A 91 -15.86 1.08 -0.86
CA ARG A 91 -15.19 1.23 -2.16
C ARG A 91 -15.07 2.72 -2.52
N PRO A 92 -13.86 3.27 -2.73
CA PRO A 92 -13.72 4.66 -3.12
C PRO A 92 -14.37 4.92 -4.47
N LYS A 93 -15.08 6.06 -4.64
CA LYS A 93 -15.69 6.37 -5.94
C LYS A 93 -14.62 6.67 -6.99
N CYS A 94 -13.46 7.17 -6.59
CA CYS A 94 -12.30 7.40 -7.45
C CYS A 94 -11.34 6.20 -7.58
N LEU A 95 -11.76 4.98 -7.21
CA LEU A 95 -10.90 3.79 -7.25
C LEU A 95 -10.29 3.56 -8.64
N GLU A 96 -11.11 3.60 -9.70
CA GLU A 96 -10.62 3.38 -11.07
C GLU A 96 -9.51 4.36 -11.45
N LYS A 97 -9.73 5.66 -11.17
CA LYS A 97 -8.71 6.70 -11.39
C LYS A 97 -7.43 6.43 -10.61
N MET A 98 -7.55 5.94 -9.36
CA MET A 98 -6.37 5.60 -8.54
C MET A 98 -5.63 4.38 -9.11
N LEU A 99 -6.34 3.38 -9.60
CA LEU A 99 -5.75 2.20 -10.24
C LEU A 99 -5.07 2.54 -11.58
N ASP A 100 -5.66 3.43 -12.38
CA ASP A 100 -5.05 3.94 -13.61
C ASP A 100 -3.73 4.68 -13.31
N ILE A 101 -3.72 5.58 -12.32
CA ILE A 101 -2.49 6.26 -11.90
C ILE A 101 -1.46 5.24 -11.40
N ALA A 102 -1.87 4.23 -10.63
CA ALA A 102 -0.97 3.19 -10.14
C ALA A 102 -0.38 2.37 -11.29
N LYS A 103 -1.17 2.04 -12.31
CA LYS A 103 -0.73 1.36 -13.52
C LYS A 103 0.34 2.17 -14.25
N ASP A 104 0.10 3.45 -14.50
CA ASP A 104 1.04 4.32 -15.21
C ASP A 104 2.34 4.51 -14.42
N LEU A 105 2.26 4.71 -13.10
CA LEU A 105 3.44 4.89 -12.24
C LEU A 105 4.24 3.59 -12.02
N SER A 106 3.59 2.43 -12.18
CA SER A 106 4.23 1.13 -12.00
C SER A 106 4.78 0.52 -13.29
N ASP A 107 4.54 1.16 -14.44
CA ASP A 107 4.99 0.65 -15.72
C ASP A 107 6.51 0.48 -15.77
N GLY A 108 6.95 -0.62 -16.40
CA GLY A 108 8.37 -0.99 -16.47
C GLY A 108 8.97 -1.58 -15.19
N PHE A 109 8.24 -1.63 -14.06
CA PHE A 109 8.73 -2.26 -12.84
C PHE A 109 8.13 -3.66 -12.64
N PRO A 110 8.96 -4.69 -12.37
CA PRO A 110 8.47 -6.04 -12.07
C PRO A 110 7.57 -6.07 -10.83
N GLN A 111 7.89 -5.24 -9.85
CA GLN A 111 7.11 -5.04 -8.64
C GLN A 111 7.33 -3.62 -8.13
N VAL A 112 6.23 -2.94 -7.80
CA VAL A 112 6.25 -1.70 -7.02
C VAL A 112 4.92 -1.53 -6.30
N ARG A 113 4.97 -0.97 -5.09
CA ARG A 113 3.79 -0.53 -4.35
C ARG A 113 3.61 0.96 -4.58
N VAL A 114 2.42 1.37 -5.00
CA VAL A 114 2.07 2.77 -5.22
C VAL A 114 1.11 3.21 -4.12
N ASP A 115 1.53 4.18 -3.32
CA ASP A 115 0.80 4.61 -2.14
C ASP A 115 0.00 5.87 -2.43
N PHE A 116 -1.24 5.89 -1.94
CA PHE A 116 -2.15 7.01 -2.10
C PHE A 116 -2.85 7.38 -0.79
N TYR A 117 -3.27 8.63 -0.73
CA TYR A 117 -4.35 9.12 0.11
C TYR A 117 -5.55 9.49 -0.76
N ILE A 118 -6.75 9.51 -0.19
CA ILE A 118 -7.95 10.00 -0.88
C ILE A 118 -8.55 11.12 -0.04
N ILE A 119 -8.59 12.34 -0.60
CA ILE A 119 -9.20 13.51 0.04
C ILE A 119 -10.31 14.02 -0.86
N ASN A 120 -11.53 14.17 -0.34
CA ASN A 120 -12.69 14.62 -1.12
C ASN A 120 -12.88 13.83 -2.43
N ASN A 121 -12.72 12.50 -2.37
CA ASN A 121 -12.81 11.60 -3.52
C ASN A 121 -11.79 11.90 -4.65
N LYS A 122 -10.63 12.48 -4.30
CA LYS A 122 -9.51 12.69 -5.21
C LYS A 122 -8.29 11.92 -4.67
N PRO A 123 -7.64 11.09 -5.50
CA PRO A 123 -6.40 10.41 -5.12
C PRO A 123 -5.23 11.40 -5.09
N TYR A 124 -4.40 11.28 -4.05
CA TYR A 124 -3.13 11.99 -3.86
C TYR A 124 -2.02 10.95 -3.77
N PHE A 125 -1.02 11.06 -4.63
CA PHE A 125 0.15 10.19 -4.60
C PHE A 125 1.01 10.50 -3.37
N GLY A 126 1.46 9.45 -2.68
CA GLY A 126 2.40 9.54 -1.56
C GLY A 126 3.80 9.08 -1.94
N GLU A 127 3.96 7.78 -2.24
CA GLU A 127 5.27 7.21 -2.54
C GLU A 127 5.22 6.00 -3.49
N LEU A 128 6.39 5.68 -4.05
CA LEU A 128 6.69 4.40 -4.68
C LEU A 128 7.61 3.59 -3.77
N THR A 129 7.23 2.36 -3.43
CA THR A 129 8.05 1.44 -2.65
C THR A 129 8.41 0.20 -3.45
N PHE A 130 9.70 0.01 -3.73
CA PHE A 130 10.20 -1.09 -4.58
C PHE A 130 10.56 -2.36 -3.80
N THR A 131 10.92 -2.25 -2.52
CA THR A 131 11.27 -3.40 -1.69
C THR A 131 10.70 -3.24 -0.30
N SER A 132 9.38 -3.11 -0.23
CA SER A 132 8.68 -2.87 1.04
C SER A 132 9.10 -3.90 2.10
N ALA A 133 9.49 -3.42 3.29
CA ALA A 133 9.97 -4.23 4.41
C ALA A 133 11.08 -5.24 4.04
N ALA A 134 11.89 -4.96 3.01
CA ALA A 134 12.82 -5.90 2.39
C ALA A 134 12.19 -7.28 2.09
N ALA A 135 10.98 -7.26 1.54
CA ALA A 135 10.19 -8.44 1.21
C ALA A 135 9.90 -9.37 2.42
N SER A 136 10.05 -8.87 3.64
CA SER A 136 9.84 -9.63 4.89
C SER A 136 8.56 -9.17 5.59
N HIS A 137 7.44 -9.19 4.86
CA HIS A 137 6.14 -8.73 5.35
C HIS A 137 5.52 -9.71 6.34
N TYR A 138 5.58 -9.39 7.63
CA TYR A 138 4.99 -10.20 8.70
C TYR A 138 3.44 -10.24 8.68
N TYR A 139 2.79 -9.31 7.97
CA TYR A 139 1.34 -9.22 7.90
C TYR A 139 0.71 -10.06 6.78
N PHE A 140 1.51 -10.58 5.83
CA PHE A 140 1.04 -11.50 4.80
C PHE A 140 1.33 -12.95 5.20
N THR A 141 0.37 -13.83 4.96
CA THR A 141 0.56 -15.28 5.10
C THR A 141 1.60 -15.79 4.10
N GLU A 142 2.17 -16.96 4.35
CA GLU A 142 3.10 -17.60 3.42
C GLU A 142 2.44 -17.85 2.05
N GLU A 143 1.16 -18.23 2.05
CA GLU A 143 0.36 -18.41 0.83
C GLU A 143 0.29 -17.11 0.02
N ALA A 144 -0.04 -16.00 0.67
CA ALA A 144 -0.07 -14.68 0.03
C ALA A 144 1.29 -14.30 -0.57
N GLN A 145 2.37 -14.53 0.18
CA GLN A 145 3.73 -14.25 -0.31
C GLN A 145 4.06 -15.09 -1.55
N ARG A 146 3.68 -16.37 -1.57
CA ARG A 146 3.86 -17.25 -2.74
C ARG A 146 2.98 -16.82 -3.91
N GLU A 147 1.75 -16.38 -3.66
CA GLU A 147 0.84 -15.85 -4.69
C GLU A 147 1.46 -14.62 -5.36
N PHE A 148 1.91 -13.65 -4.56
CA PHE A 148 2.53 -12.42 -5.04
C PHE A 148 3.85 -12.68 -5.78
N ALA A 149 4.67 -13.62 -5.29
CA ALA A 149 5.90 -14.00 -5.97
C ALA A 149 5.65 -14.55 -7.38
N LYS A 150 4.58 -15.32 -7.59
CA LYS A 150 4.20 -15.85 -8.91
C LYS A 150 3.70 -14.77 -9.88
N ALA A 151 3.23 -13.64 -9.38
CA ALA A 151 2.76 -12.53 -10.20
C ALA A 151 3.91 -11.70 -10.80
N ILE A 152 5.13 -11.81 -10.24
CA ILE A 152 6.31 -11.08 -10.71
C ILE A 152 6.87 -11.76 -11.96
N ASP A 153 7.07 -10.99 -13.04
CA ASP A 153 7.72 -11.46 -14.25
C ASP A 153 9.11 -10.83 -14.35
N LEU A 154 10.13 -11.68 -14.25
CA LEU A 154 11.53 -11.27 -14.33
C LEU A 154 12.17 -11.53 -15.69
N THR A 155 11.43 -12.04 -16.67
CA THR A 155 11.96 -12.45 -17.99
C THR A 155 12.68 -11.31 -18.72
N ASN A 156 12.19 -10.07 -18.55
CA ASN A 156 12.73 -8.88 -19.20
C ASN A 156 13.71 -8.08 -18.31
N VAL A 157 14.00 -8.57 -17.11
CA VAL A 157 14.91 -7.88 -16.18
C VAL A 157 16.35 -8.19 -16.55
N LYS A 158 17.08 -7.17 -17.01
CA LYS A 158 18.52 -7.27 -17.24
C LYS A 158 19.26 -7.17 -15.91
N LEU A 159 19.93 -8.24 -15.50
CA LEU A 159 20.90 -8.17 -14.41
C LEU A 159 22.05 -7.26 -14.86
N LYS A 160 22.35 -6.24 -14.06
CA LYS A 160 23.50 -5.35 -14.23
C LYS A 160 24.67 -5.85 -13.41
#